data_AF-A0A7J3CAX0-F1
#
_entry.id   AF-A0A7J3CAX0-F1
#
_cell.length_a   1.000
_cell.length_b   1.000
_cell.length_c   1.000
_cell.angle_alpha   90.00
_cell.angle_beta   90.00
_cell.angle_gamma   90.00
#
_symmetry.space_group_name_H-M   'P 1'
#
loop_
_entity.id
_entity.type
_entity.pdbx_description
1 polymer ?
#
loop_
_entity_poly.entity_id
_entity_poly.type
_entity_poly.pdbx_seq_one_letter_code
_entity_poly.pdbx_strand_id
1 'polypeptide(L)' 'MAIVVSLNGYSLTNYDFHLPRELIRQVPPDVRSDCRLMILNKSTISHSIFPKILEIAGKGDMIIFNRTR' A
#
# COMPACT_ATOMS: atom_id res chain seq x y z
N MET A 1 40.90 15.81 14.04
CA MET A 1 39.83 14.94 14.59
C MET A 1 38.58 15.22 13.79
N ALA A 2 38.44 14.57 12.64
CA ALA A 2 37.28 14.75 11.77
C ALA A 2 36.19 13.78 12.24
N ILE A 3 35.09 14.33 12.74
CA ILE A 3 33.87 13.55 12.99
C ILE A 3 33.31 13.24 11.60
N VAL A 4 33.57 12.03 11.12
CA VAL A 4 32.85 11.47 9.97
C VAL A 4 31.46 11.15 10.48
N VAL A 5 30.50 12.07 10.27
CA VAL A 5 29.09 11.74 10.42
C VAL A 5 28.77 10.72 9.33
N SER A 6 28.60 9.45 9.72
CA SER A 6 28.08 8.44 8.79
C SER A 6 26.68 8.88 8.39
N LEU A 7 26.54 9.38 7.16
CA LEU A 7 25.25 9.58 6.51
C LEU A 7 24.67 8.19 6.23
N ASN A 8 24.12 7.57 7.26
CA ASN A 8 23.32 6.38 7.03
C ASN A 8 22.04 6.81 6.33
N GLY A 9 21.75 6.10 5.25
CA GLY A 9 20.79 5.05 5.53
C GLY A 9 19.54 5.10 4.69
N TYR A 10 19.69 4.93 3.39
CA TYR A 10 18.71 4.17 2.63
C TYR A 10 19.46 3.23 1.69
N SER A 11 19.58 1.96 2.08
CA SER A 11 19.99 0.88 1.18
C SER A 11 18.74 0.21 0.64
N LEU A 12 18.86 -0.45 -0.52
CA LEU A 12 17.76 -1.23 -1.10
C LEU A 12 17.22 -2.28 -0.12
N THR A 13 18.10 -2.84 0.71
CA THR A 13 17.75 -3.84 1.72
C THR A 13 16.78 -3.33 2.79
N ASN A 14 16.72 -2.01 3.05
CA ASN A 14 15.76 -1.43 3.99
C ASN A 14 14.31 -1.52 3.49
N TYR A 15 14.12 -1.82 2.21
CA TYR A 15 12.83 -1.94 1.54
C TYR A 15 12.61 -3.35 0.95
N ASP A 16 13.53 -4.27 1.20
CA ASP A 16 13.42 -5.66 0.76
C ASP A 16 12.54 -6.45 1.73
N PHE A 17 11.68 -7.31 1.18
CA PHE A 17 10.83 -8.20 1.96
C PHE A 17 10.60 -9.50 1.20
N HIS A 18 10.40 -10.58 1.97
CA HIS A 18 10.09 -11.87 1.37
C HIS A 18 8.68 -11.86 0.78
N LEU A 19 8.58 -11.94 -0.55
CA LEU A 19 7.33 -12.07 -1.28
C LEU A 19 7.28 -13.43 -2.00
N PRO A 20 6.55 -14.42 -1.45
CA PRO A 20 6.32 -15.69 -2.13
C PRO A 20 5.69 -15.46 -3.52
N ARG A 21 6.20 -16.17 -4.54
CA ARG A 21 5.79 -15.95 -5.94
C ARG A 21 4.30 -16.24 -6.17
N GLU A 22 3.75 -17.20 -5.45
CA GLU A 22 2.35 -17.60 -5.51
C GLU A 22 1.38 -16.51 -5.03
N LEU A 23 1.85 -15.54 -4.24
CA LEU A 23 1.04 -14.39 -3.81
C LEU A 23 0.98 -13.27 -4.86
N ILE A 24 1.82 -13.36 -5.90
CA ILE A 24 1.81 -12.42 -7.04
C ILE A 24 0.74 -12.87 -8.02
N ARG A 25 -0.42 -12.20 -7.99
CA ARG A 25 -1.47 -12.44 -8.99
C ARG A 25 -0.96 -12.05 -10.38
N GLN A 26 -1.02 -13.01 -11.30
CA GLN A 26 -0.60 -12.82 -12.70
C GLN A 26 -1.68 -12.10 -13.53
N VAL A 27 -2.94 -12.19 -13.10
CA VAL A 27 -4.10 -11.58 -13.74
C VAL A 27 -4.98 -10.90 -12.69
N PRO A 28 -5.70 -9.82 -13.05
CA PRO A 28 -6.69 -9.22 -12.15
C PRO A 28 -7.84 -10.21 -11.87
N PRO A 29 -8.61 -10.00 -10.77
CA PRO A 29 -9.86 -10.73 -10.57
C PRO A 29 -10.90 -10.34 -11.66
N ASP A 30 -11.82 -11.25 -11.95
CA ASP A 30 -12.89 -11.06 -12.96
C ASP A 30 -13.70 -9.79 -12.71
N VAL A 31 -14.06 -9.57 -11.44
CA VAL A 31 -14.66 -8.33 -10.96
C VAL A 31 -13.62 -7.56 -10.17
N ARG A 32 -13.19 -6.41 -10.69
CA ARG A 32 -12.10 -5.61 -10.10
C ARG A 32 -12.37 -5.21 -8.65
N SER A 33 -13.64 -4.94 -8.30
CA SER A 33 -14.03 -4.57 -6.95
C SER A 33 -13.94 -5.71 -5.94
N ASP A 34 -13.76 -6.96 -6.36
CA ASP A 34 -13.68 -8.09 -5.43
C ASP A 34 -12.26 -8.27 -4.84
N CYS A 35 -11.38 -7.30 -5.07
CA CYS A 35 -10.05 -7.30 -4.49
C CYS A 35 -10.08 -7.02 -2.98
N ARG A 36 -9.06 -7.53 -2.28
CA ARG A 36 -8.85 -7.28 -0.85
C ARG A 36 -8.43 -5.82 -0.64
N LEU A 37 -8.89 -5.23 0.46
CA LEU A 37 -8.49 -3.92 0.93
C LEU A 37 -7.75 -4.07 2.26
N MET A 38 -6.49 -3.63 2.32
CA MET A 38 -5.76 -3.49 3.58
C MET A 38 -5.91 -2.05 4.06
N ILE A 39 -6.41 -1.87 5.28
CA ILE A 39 -6.55 -0.57 5.92
C ILE A 39 -5.44 -0.45 6.96
N LEU A 40 -4.54 0.49 6.73
CA LEU A 40 -3.42 0.78 7.63
C LEU A 40 -3.65 2.13 8.32
N ASN A 41 -3.72 2.12 9.65
CA ASN A 41 -3.74 3.33 10.48
C ASN A 41 -2.53 3.30 11.41
N LYS A 42 -1.44 3.94 10.99
CA LYS A 42 -0.14 3.95 11.69
C LYS A 42 0.37 2.53 11.97
N SER A 43 0.07 1.99 13.15
CA SER A 43 0.48 0.66 13.61
C SER A 43 -0.65 -0.36 13.61
N THR A 44 -1.89 0.05 13.35
CA THR A 44 -3.05 -0.84 13.31
C THR A 44 -3.35 -1.27 11.88
N ILE A 45 -3.43 -2.58 11.67
CA ILE A 45 -3.79 -3.19 10.38
C ILE A 45 -5.17 -3.84 10.54
N SER A 46 -6.04 -3.59 9.57
CA SER A 46 -7.30 -4.32 9.41
C SER A 46 -7.51 -4.72 7.95
N HIS A 47 -8.30 -5.76 7.73
CA HIS A 47 -8.58 -6.33 6.42
C HIS A 47 -10.05 -6.18 6.07
N SER A 48 -10.32 -5.85 4.80
CA SER A 48 -11.66 -5.68 4.25
C SER A 48 -11.68 -6.05 2.76
N ILE A 49 -12.79 -5.76 2.09
CA ILE A 49 -12.95 -5.85 0.63
C ILE A 49 -13.09 -4.44 0.04
N PHE A 50 -12.63 -4.23 -1.20
CA PHE A 50 -12.60 -2.90 -1.80
C PHE A 50 -13.92 -2.10 -1.79
N PRO A 51 -15.13 -2.69 -1.94
CA PRO A 51 -16.38 -1.92 -1.91
C PRO A 51 -16.63 -1.22 -0.57
N LYS A 52 -16.03 -1.72 0.51
CA LYS A 52 -16.10 -1.13 1.85
C LYS A 52 -15.35 0.19 1.97
N ILE A 53 -14.60 0.62 0.96
CA ILE A 53 -13.99 1.95 0.93
C ILE A 53 -15.02 3.08 1.08
N LEU A 54 -16.26 2.85 0.65
CA LEU A 54 -17.37 3.80 0.80
C LEU A 54 -17.79 4.02 2.27
N GLU A 55 -17.47 3.07 3.16
CA GLU A 55 -17.71 3.23 4.62
C GLU A 55 -16.57 4.00 5.29
N ILE A 56 -15.41 4.10 4.64
CA ILE A 56 -14.23 4.81 5.12
C ILE A 56 -14.25 6.27 4.66
N ALA A 57 -14.71 6.53 3.44
CA ALA A 57 -14.85 7.87 2.89
C ALA A 57 -16.06 8.59 3.51
N GLY A 58 -15.81 9.70 4.19
CA GLY A 58 -16.81 10.53 4.83
C GLY A 58 -17.34 11.64 3.93
N LYS A 59 -18.41 12.30 4.41
CA LYS A 59 -18.91 13.53 3.77
C LYS A 59 -17.82 14.62 3.84
N GLY A 60 -17.46 15.17 2.69
CA GLY A 60 -16.44 16.21 2.58
C GLY A 60 -15.06 15.70 2.14
N ASP A 61 -14.86 14.37 2.11
CA ASP A 61 -13.64 13.78 1.57
C ASP A 61 -13.63 13.87 0.04
N MET A 62 -12.43 14.01 -0.52
CA MET A 62 -12.21 14.07 -1.97
C MET A 62 -11.31 12.92 -2.41
N ILE A 63 -11.81 12.11 -3.35
CA ILE A 63 -11.03 11.05 -3.98
C ILE A 63 -10.48 11.59 -5.30
N ILE A 64 -9.16 11.68 -5.39
CA ILE A 64 -8.46 12.16 -6.58
C ILE A 64 -8.06 10.96 -7.44
N PHE A 65 -8.65 10.84 -8.62
CA PHE A 65 -8.28 9.82 -9.59
C PHE A 65 -7.30 10.37 -10.61
N ASN A 66 -6.21 9.64 -10.85
CA ASN A 66 -5.33 9.93 -11.97
C ASN A 66 -5.99 9.45 -13.28
N ARG A 67 -6.05 10.33 -14.28
CA ARG A 67 -6.46 9.99 -15.65
C ARG A 67 -5.30 10.26 -16.60
N THR A 68 -4.57 9.21 -16.99
CA THR A 68 -3.52 9.28 -18.00
C THR A 68 -4.13 9.14 -19.39
N ARG A 69 -3.61 9.92 -20.35
CA ARG A 69 -3.86 9.75 -21.80
C ARG A 69 -2.74 8.92 -22.40
#